data_AF-R4W1H4-F1
#
_entry.id   AF-R4W1H4-F1
#
_cell.length_a   1.000
_cell.length_b   1.000
_cell.length_c   1.000
_cell.angle_alpha   90.00
_cell.angle_beta   90.00
_cell.angle_gamma   90.00
#
_symmetry.space_group_name_H-M   'P 1'
#
loop_
_entity.id
_entity.type
_entity.pdbx_description
1 polymer ?
#
loop_
_entity_poly.entity_id
_entity_poly.type
_entity_poly.pdbx_seq_one_letter_code
_entity_poly.pdbx_strand_id
1 'polypeptide(L)'
;MVELRRIHRSSRTLTSAGDLHPLVTDWTREFPFELRVCRWAEHEWPPGEASLQPDQCVIVGRQLGTRERRWDTVVAICDAEALRTRAVFGERALDRNLLRVVRNAPFDFEWYRDALELWTTDWRYVREAVKDAADRDLIETRRRNNRIELRRRWEYPDWLEALIAIENKPDLDRSAADALADQMQRDVAFGLADEAWVATLKTGESAEPGLLADMPVEAGVLAVDPEAGDADVLWHPRSLAVEAPGTRIVDRPTGSEYDQSAAEFEYVDAEWKALARLAIAERLYERGWRSYVDSMQPDCRHFELETVGEDGTAALQPHCAAKQTCPTSWECSGRCSEYEPEPPAWRSKGWPIEGGPGKGLRSVLEARRARKRPK
;
A
#
# COMPACT_ATOMS: atom_id res chain seq x y z
N MET A 1 -10.36 10.40 -66.05
CA MET A 1 -11.71 10.70 -65.53
C MET A 1 -11.71 10.47 -64.04
N VAL A 2 -12.16 11.50 -63.32
CA VAL A 2 -12.43 11.58 -61.87
C VAL A 2 -11.23 11.78 -60.94
N GLU A 3 -10.93 13.08 -60.88
CA GLU A 3 -10.19 13.89 -59.92
C GLU A 3 -10.81 13.81 -58.50
N LEU A 4 -9.98 13.56 -57.48
CA LEU A 4 -10.38 13.61 -56.07
C LEU A 4 -10.34 15.06 -55.57
N ARG A 5 -11.53 15.62 -55.30
CA ARG A 5 -11.73 16.97 -54.75
C ARG A 5 -11.24 17.05 -53.30
N ARG A 6 -10.22 17.91 -53.08
CA ARG A 6 -9.92 18.55 -51.79
C ARG A 6 -11.11 19.40 -51.35
N ILE A 7 -11.65 19.12 -50.17
CA ILE A 7 -12.58 20.04 -49.49
C ILE A 7 -11.74 20.95 -48.59
N HIS A 8 -11.67 22.23 -48.97
CA HIS A 8 -11.29 23.35 -48.11
C HIS A 8 -12.28 23.45 -46.94
N ARG A 9 -11.78 23.54 -45.71
CA ARG A 9 -12.51 24.20 -44.62
C ARG A 9 -11.77 25.46 -44.19
N SER A 10 -12.54 26.54 -44.28
CA SER A 10 -12.23 27.93 -44.07
C SER A 10 -11.66 28.22 -42.69
N SER A 11 -10.66 29.10 -42.70
CA SER A 11 -10.18 29.85 -41.55
C SER A 11 -11.33 30.65 -40.90
N ARG A 12 -11.51 30.48 -39.59
CA ARG A 12 -12.04 31.48 -38.67
C ARG A 12 -11.20 31.43 -37.39
N THR A 13 -10.37 32.46 -37.25
CA THR A 13 -9.67 32.88 -36.05
C THR A 13 -10.63 33.40 -34.96
N LEU A 14 -10.13 33.45 -33.72
CA LEU A 14 -10.70 33.91 -32.43
C LEU A 14 -11.34 32.74 -31.65
N THR A 15 -10.85 32.32 -30.50
CA THR A 15 -10.30 33.07 -29.34
C THR A 15 -9.23 32.25 -28.61
N SER A 16 -8.34 32.97 -27.91
CA SER A 16 -7.16 32.50 -27.13
C SER A 16 -7.23 31.06 -26.62
N ALA A 17 -6.27 30.24 -27.07
CA ALA A 17 -5.74 29.20 -26.22
C ALA A 17 -5.25 29.90 -24.94
N GLY A 18 -6.01 29.78 -23.86
CA GLY A 18 -5.45 29.98 -22.55
C GLY A 18 -4.34 28.95 -22.43
N ASP A 19 -3.14 29.41 -22.11
CA ASP A 19 -2.01 28.55 -21.80
C ASP A 19 -2.48 27.52 -20.77
N LEU A 20 -2.72 26.28 -21.24
CA LEU A 20 -2.76 25.11 -20.38
C LEU A 20 -1.33 24.91 -19.95
N HIS A 21 -0.89 25.73 -19.00
CA HIS A 21 0.27 25.38 -18.19
C HIS A 21 -0.06 24.00 -17.63
N PRO A 22 0.76 22.95 -17.89
CA PRO A 22 0.58 21.69 -17.19
C PRO A 22 0.57 22.05 -15.70
N LEU A 23 -0.46 21.61 -14.99
CA LEU A 23 -0.55 21.82 -13.55
C LEU A 23 0.65 21.10 -12.96
N VAL A 24 1.71 21.85 -12.65
CA VAL A 24 2.93 21.30 -12.07
C VAL A 24 2.53 20.75 -10.73
N THR A 25 2.63 19.42 -10.59
CA THR A 25 2.33 18.76 -9.33
C THR A 25 3.39 19.16 -8.32
N ASP A 26 2.97 19.67 -7.16
CA ASP A 26 3.89 19.96 -6.08
C ASP A 26 4.35 18.66 -5.42
N TRP A 27 5.54 18.22 -5.82
CA TRP A 27 6.18 16.98 -5.35
C TRP A 27 6.76 17.06 -3.95
N THR A 28 6.82 18.25 -3.35
CA THR A 28 7.19 18.41 -1.93
C THR A 28 6.08 17.92 -1.00
N ARG A 29 4.85 17.78 -1.51
CA ARG A 29 3.72 17.21 -0.76
C ARG A 29 3.84 15.69 -0.67
N GLU A 30 3.71 15.16 0.54
CA GLU A 30 3.87 13.72 0.81
C GLU A 30 2.92 12.85 -0.02
N PHE A 31 1.65 13.22 -0.15
CA PHE A 31 0.66 12.37 -0.82
C PHE A 31 0.88 12.16 -2.33
N PRO A 32 1.02 13.20 -3.19
CA PRO A 32 1.34 12.99 -4.60
C PRO A 32 2.68 12.27 -4.80
N PHE A 33 3.69 12.59 -3.98
CA PHE A 33 4.99 11.91 -4.00
C PHE A 33 4.86 10.41 -3.67
N GLU A 34 4.17 10.06 -2.59
CA GLU A 34 3.87 8.68 -2.19
C GLU A 34 3.18 7.88 -3.32
N LEU A 35 2.23 8.49 -4.04
CA LEU A 35 1.58 7.83 -5.17
C LEU A 35 2.56 7.54 -6.32
N ARG A 36 3.57 8.40 -6.53
CA ARG A 36 4.63 8.15 -7.52
C ARG A 36 5.59 7.07 -7.05
N VAL A 37 6.00 7.08 -5.79
CA VAL A 37 6.81 5.99 -5.21
C VAL A 37 6.08 4.65 -5.33
N CYS A 38 4.78 4.60 -5.01
CA CYS A 38 3.97 3.39 -5.20
C CYS A 38 3.91 2.93 -6.66
N ARG A 39 3.75 3.87 -7.60
CA ARG A 39 3.71 3.55 -9.04
C ARG A 39 5.06 3.01 -9.53
N TRP A 40 6.15 3.68 -9.15
CA TRP A 40 7.51 3.28 -9.47
C TRP A 40 7.79 1.88 -8.91
N ALA A 41 7.55 1.64 -7.62
CA ALA A 41 7.77 0.33 -7.00
C ALA A 41 6.91 -0.79 -7.63
N GLU A 42 5.68 -0.51 -8.09
CA GLU A 42 4.84 -1.51 -8.76
C GLU A 42 5.39 -1.94 -10.14
N HIS A 43 6.27 -1.13 -10.72
CA HIS A 43 6.83 -1.31 -12.06
C HIS A 43 8.30 -1.75 -12.04
N GLU A 44 9.11 -1.15 -11.18
CA GLU A 44 10.57 -1.22 -11.20
C GLU A 44 11.17 -1.92 -9.98
N TRP A 45 10.38 -2.34 -8.98
CA TRP A 45 10.97 -3.02 -7.82
C TRP A 45 11.49 -4.42 -8.19
N PRO A 46 12.71 -4.81 -7.77
CA PRO A 46 13.66 -4.11 -6.89
C PRO A 46 14.51 -3.03 -7.58
N PRO A 47 14.96 -1.99 -6.86
CA PRO A 47 15.70 -0.88 -7.44
C PRO A 47 17.14 -1.24 -7.83
N GLY A 48 17.73 -0.46 -8.74
CA GLY A 48 19.11 -0.62 -9.20
C GLY A 48 19.27 -1.76 -10.21
N GLU A 49 20.39 -2.49 -10.14
CA GLU A 49 20.68 -3.61 -11.05
C GLU A 49 20.03 -4.94 -10.64
N ALA A 50 19.34 -4.96 -9.49
CA ALA A 50 18.65 -6.14 -9.00
C ALA A 50 17.43 -6.46 -9.88
N SER A 51 17.05 -7.73 -9.94
CA SER A 51 15.83 -8.16 -10.64
C SER A 51 15.14 -9.24 -9.83
N LEU A 52 13.80 -9.25 -9.89
CA LEU A 52 13.00 -10.38 -9.38
C LEU A 52 13.39 -11.67 -10.09
N GLN A 53 13.30 -12.79 -9.37
CA GLN A 53 13.35 -14.10 -9.98
C GLN A 53 12.13 -14.32 -10.89
N PRO A 54 12.20 -15.21 -11.90
CA PRO A 54 11.11 -15.40 -12.86
C PRO A 54 9.76 -15.84 -12.25
N ASP A 55 9.80 -16.47 -11.09
CA ASP A 55 8.67 -16.93 -10.29
C ASP A 55 8.21 -15.91 -9.24
N GLN A 56 8.91 -14.80 -9.07
CA GLN A 56 8.55 -13.74 -8.14
C GLN A 56 7.69 -12.67 -8.80
N CYS A 57 6.83 -12.04 -8.00
CA CYS A 57 6.07 -10.86 -8.38
C CYS A 57 5.96 -9.87 -7.22
N VAL A 58 5.62 -8.62 -7.55
CA VAL A 58 5.45 -7.55 -6.56
C VAL A 58 4.00 -7.12 -6.44
N ILE A 59 3.56 -6.93 -5.21
CA ILE A 59 2.34 -6.20 -4.90
C ILE A 59 2.75 -4.97 -4.08
N VAL A 60 2.18 -3.81 -4.41
CA VAL A 60 2.45 -2.55 -3.71
C VAL A 60 1.21 -2.03 -3.03
N GLY A 61 1.37 -1.71 -1.75
CA GLY A 61 0.37 -1.10 -0.89
C GLY A 61 0.84 0.24 -0.37
N ARG A 62 -0.12 1.01 0.13
CA ARG A 62 0.16 2.28 0.78
C ARG A 62 -0.42 2.31 2.17
N GLN A 63 0.28 2.97 3.08
CA GLN A 63 -0.27 3.31 4.38
C GLN A 63 -0.73 2.07 5.15
N LEU A 64 0.15 1.08 5.26
CA LEU A 64 -0.07 -0.23 5.88
C LEU A 64 0.95 -0.49 6.99
N GLY A 65 0.58 -1.33 7.94
CA GLY A 65 1.43 -1.68 9.08
C GLY A 65 0.59 -2.21 10.23
N THR A 66 1.11 -2.20 11.44
CA THR A 66 0.36 -2.60 12.64
C THR A 66 -0.49 -1.43 13.16
N ARG A 67 -1.15 -1.63 14.31
CA ARG A 67 -1.85 -0.55 15.02
C ARG A 67 -0.89 0.54 15.53
N GLU A 68 0.35 0.16 15.84
CA GLU A 68 1.35 1.03 16.48
C GLU A 68 2.29 1.68 15.47
N ARG A 69 2.45 1.06 14.29
CA ARG A 69 3.37 1.53 13.26
C ARG A 69 2.79 1.32 11.87
N ARG A 70 2.74 2.38 11.07
CA ARG A 70 2.23 2.39 9.70
C ARG A 70 3.27 3.00 8.77
N TRP A 71 3.60 2.30 7.69
CA TRP A 71 4.54 2.76 6.67
C TRP A 71 3.81 3.39 5.49
N ASP A 72 4.45 4.37 4.85
CA ASP A 72 3.85 5.10 3.74
C ASP A 72 3.69 4.22 2.49
N THR A 73 4.76 3.54 2.08
CA THR A 73 4.72 2.58 0.98
C THR A 73 5.23 1.22 1.47
N VAL A 74 4.54 0.16 1.06
CA VAL A 74 4.90 -1.22 1.41
C VAL A 74 4.94 -2.03 0.13
N VAL A 75 6.01 -2.80 -0.05
CA VAL A 75 6.17 -3.73 -1.17
C VAL A 75 6.20 -5.15 -0.62
N ALA A 76 5.40 -6.05 -1.19
CA ALA A 76 5.51 -7.48 -0.92
C ALA A 76 6.11 -8.16 -2.15
N ILE A 77 7.25 -8.84 -1.96
CA ILE A 77 7.79 -9.79 -2.93
C ILE A 77 7.13 -11.13 -2.65
N CYS A 78 6.54 -11.72 -3.68
CA CYS A 78 5.67 -12.88 -3.55
C CYS A 78 6.04 -13.96 -4.55
N ASP A 79 5.97 -15.22 -4.13
CA ASP A 79 5.94 -16.34 -5.06
C ASP A 79 4.64 -16.27 -5.88
N ALA A 80 4.78 -16.18 -7.20
CA ALA A 80 3.67 -15.93 -8.10
C ALA A 80 2.68 -17.10 -8.20
N GLU A 81 3.13 -18.34 -7.96
CA GLU A 81 2.27 -19.53 -7.98
C GLU A 81 1.50 -19.68 -6.67
N ALA A 82 2.17 -19.58 -5.53
CA ALA A 82 1.58 -19.54 -4.22
C ALA A 82 0.56 -18.38 -4.10
N LEU A 83 0.87 -17.22 -4.70
CA LEU A 83 -0.07 -16.09 -4.76
C LEU A 83 -1.32 -16.41 -5.62
N ARG A 84 -1.18 -17.17 -6.72
CA ARG A 84 -2.34 -17.72 -7.47
C ARG A 84 -3.15 -18.66 -6.59
N THR A 85 -2.50 -19.57 -5.87
CA THR A 85 -3.18 -20.46 -4.94
C THR A 85 -3.90 -19.69 -3.84
N ARG A 86 -3.33 -18.57 -3.36
CA ARG A 86 -3.97 -17.72 -2.36
C ARG A 86 -5.31 -17.15 -2.85
N ALA A 87 -5.52 -16.97 -4.16
CA ALA A 87 -6.77 -16.41 -4.69
C ALA A 87 -8.03 -17.21 -4.28
N VAL A 88 -7.91 -18.51 -3.98
CA VAL A 88 -9.03 -19.36 -3.53
C VAL A 88 -9.66 -18.90 -2.20
N PHE A 89 -8.90 -18.17 -1.37
CA PHE A 89 -9.38 -17.61 -0.10
C PHE A 89 -10.14 -16.26 -0.26
N GLY A 90 -10.34 -15.82 -1.51
CA GLY A 90 -11.08 -14.62 -1.88
C GLY A 90 -10.26 -13.34 -1.87
N GLU A 91 -10.86 -12.24 -2.32
CA GLU A 91 -10.18 -10.94 -2.48
C GLU A 91 -9.94 -10.20 -1.17
N ARG A 92 -10.73 -10.50 -0.14
CA ARG A 92 -10.66 -9.85 1.17
C ARG A 92 -9.48 -10.37 1.98
N ALA A 93 -8.80 -9.48 2.69
CA ALA A 93 -7.69 -9.83 3.56
C ALA A 93 -8.10 -10.83 4.62
N LEU A 94 -7.18 -11.72 4.99
CA LEU A 94 -7.26 -12.52 6.20
C LEU A 94 -6.53 -11.77 7.31
N ASP A 95 -7.26 -11.42 8.36
CA ASP A 95 -6.62 -10.88 9.56
C ASP A 95 -5.84 -11.98 10.31
N ARG A 96 -5.14 -11.59 11.37
CA ARG A 96 -4.33 -12.51 12.18
C ARG A 96 -5.14 -13.70 12.70
N ASN A 97 -6.38 -13.50 13.12
CA ASN A 97 -7.21 -14.56 13.67
C ASN A 97 -7.64 -15.54 12.57
N LEU A 98 -8.08 -15.03 11.42
CA LEU A 98 -8.44 -15.85 10.26
C LEU A 98 -7.24 -16.63 9.71
N LEU A 99 -6.09 -15.96 9.54
CA LEU A 99 -4.84 -16.58 9.09
C LEU A 99 -4.48 -17.77 9.94
N ARG A 100 -4.59 -17.59 11.25
CA ARG A 100 -4.27 -18.65 12.16
C ARG A 100 -5.30 -19.80 12.14
N VAL A 101 -6.57 -19.55 11.84
CA VAL A 101 -7.55 -20.63 11.61
C VAL A 101 -7.20 -21.40 10.34
N VAL A 102 -7.00 -20.72 9.21
CA VAL A 102 -6.79 -21.38 7.91
C VAL A 102 -5.45 -22.12 7.81
N ARG A 103 -4.43 -21.68 8.55
CA ARG A 103 -3.12 -22.36 8.61
C ARG A 103 -3.15 -23.62 9.48
N ASN A 104 -3.96 -23.64 10.54
CA ASN A 104 -3.93 -24.70 11.55
C ASN A 104 -5.10 -25.69 11.47
N ALA A 105 -6.23 -25.34 10.83
CA ALA A 105 -7.35 -26.26 10.67
C ALA A 105 -6.90 -27.59 10.03
N PRO A 106 -7.22 -28.79 10.55
CA PRO A 106 -6.77 -30.07 10.01
C PRO A 106 -7.47 -30.45 8.69
N PHE A 107 -6.96 -31.47 7.99
CA PHE A 107 -7.61 -32.03 6.79
C PHE A 107 -8.88 -32.85 7.12
N ASP A 108 -8.84 -33.55 8.26
CA ASP A 108 -9.99 -34.29 8.79
C ASP A 108 -10.77 -33.45 9.81
N PHE A 109 -12.04 -33.78 10.01
CA PHE A 109 -12.86 -33.10 11.01
C PHE A 109 -12.38 -33.39 12.42
N GLU A 110 -12.01 -32.34 13.14
CA GLU A 110 -11.58 -32.40 14.54
C GLU A 110 -12.25 -31.29 15.35
N TRP A 111 -12.42 -31.51 16.66
CA TRP A 111 -12.97 -30.49 17.54
C TRP A 111 -12.09 -29.24 17.51
N TYR A 112 -12.67 -28.06 17.25
CA TYR A 112 -11.88 -26.84 17.04
C TYR A 112 -10.92 -26.48 18.17
N ARG A 113 -11.16 -26.96 19.40
CA ARG A 113 -10.26 -26.71 20.53
C ARG A 113 -9.03 -27.61 20.55
N ASP A 114 -9.17 -28.83 20.05
CA ASP A 114 -8.05 -29.77 19.88
C ASP A 114 -7.27 -29.38 18.63
N ALA A 115 -7.99 -29.12 17.53
CA ALA A 115 -7.42 -28.77 16.22
C ALA A 115 -6.59 -27.47 16.22
N LEU A 116 -6.97 -26.50 17.04
CA LEU A 116 -6.39 -25.17 16.97
C LEU A 116 -5.43 -24.84 18.11
N GLU A 117 -5.33 -25.64 19.19
CA GLU A 117 -4.44 -25.41 20.37
C GLU A 117 -3.89 -23.95 20.49
N LEU A 118 -4.78 -23.02 20.85
CA LEU A 118 -4.60 -21.62 20.44
C LEU A 118 -3.81 -20.74 21.41
N TRP A 119 -3.02 -19.83 20.82
CA TRP A 119 -2.25 -18.68 21.33
C TRP A 119 -2.94 -17.74 22.34
N THR A 120 -4.19 -18.01 22.71
CA THR A 120 -4.94 -17.24 23.70
C THR A 120 -5.81 -18.18 24.52
N THR A 121 -5.91 -17.88 25.81
CA THR A 121 -6.75 -18.63 26.73
C THR A 121 -8.24 -18.29 26.61
N ASP A 122 -8.62 -17.22 25.90
CA ASP A 122 -10.03 -16.83 25.72
C ASP A 122 -10.65 -17.46 24.46
N TRP A 123 -11.29 -18.60 24.65
CA TRP A 123 -11.97 -19.38 23.62
C TRP A 123 -13.17 -18.67 22.95
N ARG A 124 -13.64 -17.52 23.45
CA ARG A 124 -14.71 -16.77 22.76
C ARG A 124 -14.21 -16.21 21.44
N TYR A 125 -13.04 -15.56 21.45
CA TYR A 125 -12.40 -15.01 20.25
C TYR A 125 -12.06 -16.09 19.23
N VAL A 126 -11.64 -17.26 19.71
CA VAL A 126 -11.41 -18.43 18.85
C VAL A 126 -12.68 -18.82 18.10
N ARG A 127 -13.78 -18.95 18.84
CA ARG A 127 -15.06 -19.38 18.26
C ARG A 127 -15.58 -18.36 17.25
N GLU A 128 -15.42 -17.07 17.53
CA GLU A 128 -15.74 -15.99 16.59
C GLU A 128 -14.90 -16.12 15.32
N ALA A 129 -13.59 -16.30 15.43
CA ALA A 129 -12.72 -16.50 14.27
C ALA A 129 -13.09 -17.74 13.44
N VAL A 130 -13.44 -18.86 14.09
CA VAL A 130 -13.92 -20.08 13.41
C VAL A 130 -15.24 -19.81 12.67
N LYS A 131 -16.16 -19.10 13.31
CA LYS A 131 -17.43 -18.71 12.69
C LYS A 131 -17.19 -17.80 11.48
N ASP A 132 -16.35 -16.78 11.62
CA ASP A 132 -16.06 -15.83 10.55
C ASP A 132 -15.34 -16.52 9.38
N ALA A 133 -14.45 -17.47 9.65
CA ALA A 133 -13.82 -18.30 8.63
C ALA A 133 -14.83 -19.19 7.91
N ALA A 134 -15.79 -19.79 8.62
CA ALA A 134 -16.84 -20.60 8.03
C ALA A 134 -17.85 -19.77 7.21
N ASP A 135 -18.24 -18.60 7.71
CA ASP A 135 -19.14 -17.66 7.01
C ASP A 135 -18.51 -17.12 5.72
N ARG A 136 -17.17 -17.12 5.64
CA ARG A 136 -16.39 -16.79 4.45
C ARG A 136 -16.04 -18.01 3.59
N ASP A 137 -16.58 -19.19 3.89
CA ASP A 137 -16.28 -20.45 3.21
C ASP A 137 -14.78 -20.82 3.16
N LEU A 138 -13.97 -20.35 4.12
CA LEU A 138 -12.53 -20.65 4.17
C LEU A 138 -12.24 -22.04 4.76
N ILE A 139 -13.15 -22.51 5.61
CA ILE A 139 -13.11 -23.82 6.27
C ILE A 139 -14.49 -24.47 6.21
N GLU A 140 -14.57 -25.75 6.52
CA GLU A 140 -15.83 -26.43 6.80
C GLU A 140 -16.02 -26.62 8.29
N THR A 141 -17.27 -26.46 8.75
CA THR A 141 -17.63 -26.76 10.14
C THR A 141 -18.82 -27.71 10.18
N ARG A 142 -18.88 -28.54 11.22
CA ARG A 142 -20.05 -29.38 11.51
C ARG A 142 -20.26 -29.48 13.02
N ARG A 143 -21.48 -29.83 13.43
CA ARG A 143 -21.80 -30.07 14.83
C ARG A 143 -22.00 -31.57 15.09
N ARG A 144 -21.21 -32.14 16.00
CA ARG A 144 -21.30 -33.55 16.41
C ARG A 144 -21.14 -33.66 17.91
N ASN A 145 -22.03 -34.38 18.60
CA ASN A 145 -21.97 -34.59 20.06
C ASN A 145 -21.78 -33.29 20.87
N ASN A 146 -22.49 -32.22 20.47
CA ASN A 146 -22.38 -30.88 21.05
C ASN A 146 -20.99 -30.20 20.91
N ARG A 147 -20.10 -30.72 20.05
CA ARG A 147 -18.83 -30.12 19.67
C ARG A 147 -18.93 -29.51 18.27
N ILE A 148 -18.26 -28.39 18.06
CA ILE A 148 -18.05 -27.81 16.74
C ILE A 148 -16.76 -28.41 16.21
N GLU A 149 -16.86 -29.27 15.21
CA GLU A 149 -15.69 -29.80 14.51
C GLU A 149 -15.43 -28.92 13.28
N LEU A 150 -14.16 -28.77 12.91
CA LEU A 150 -13.74 -28.04 11.72
C LEU A 150 -12.74 -28.85 10.91
N ARG A 151 -12.61 -28.50 9.63
CA ARG A 151 -11.51 -28.93 8.76
C ARG A 151 -11.20 -27.85 7.72
N ARG A 152 -9.96 -27.82 7.22
CA ARG A 152 -9.55 -26.97 6.10
C ARG A 152 -10.20 -27.44 4.79
N ARG A 153 -10.52 -26.49 3.93
CA ARG A 153 -10.91 -26.77 2.52
C ARG A 153 -9.69 -26.82 1.60
N TRP A 154 -8.73 -25.92 1.86
CA TRP A 154 -7.49 -25.77 1.12
C TRP A 154 -6.34 -25.57 2.11
N GLU A 155 -5.13 -25.90 1.68
CA GLU A 155 -3.92 -25.50 2.38
C GLU A 155 -3.64 -24.02 2.12
N TYR A 156 -3.32 -23.28 3.17
CA TYR A 156 -2.94 -21.88 3.04
C TYR A 156 -1.50 -21.81 2.51
N PRO A 157 -1.25 -21.20 1.34
CA PRO A 157 0.06 -21.23 0.70
C PRO A 157 1.04 -20.28 1.39
N ASP A 158 2.33 -20.59 1.27
CA ASP A 158 3.41 -19.68 1.69
C ASP A 158 3.80 -18.79 0.50
N TRP A 159 3.13 -17.65 0.38
CA TRP A 159 3.22 -16.78 -0.81
C TRP A 159 4.00 -15.50 -0.58
N LEU A 160 4.32 -15.15 0.67
CA LEU A 160 5.06 -13.95 1.02
C LEU A 160 6.53 -14.31 1.22
N GLU A 161 7.40 -13.79 0.36
CA GLU A 161 8.84 -14.02 0.47
C GLU A 161 9.55 -12.89 1.22
N ALA A 162 9.17 -11.64 0.94
CA ALA A 162 9.73 -10.48 1.62
C ALA A 162 8.71 -9.33 1.70
N LEU A 163 8.82 -8.53 2.75
CA LEU A 163 8.06 -7.32 3.01
C LEU A 163 9.03 -6.14 3.14
N ILE A 164 8.89 -5.15 2.28
CA ILE A 164 9.73 -3.95 2.27
C ILE A 164 8.91 -2.77 2.77
N ALA A 165 9.47 -1.99 3.68
CA ALA A 165 8.91 -0.74 4.16
C ALA A 165 9.66 0.45 3.56
N ILE A 166 8.93 1.41 3.00
CA ILE A 166 9.48 2.66 2.46
C ILE A 166 8.76 3.83 3.13
N GLU A 167 9.51 4.69 3.81
CA GLU A 167 9.05 5.98 4.31
C GLU A 167 9.29 7.08 3.30
N ASN A 168 8.26 7.87 3.03
CA ASN A 168 8.31 8.89 2.00
C ASN A 168 8.53 10.26 2.65
N LYS A 169 9.68 10.87 2.39
CA LYS A 169 10.06 12.20 2.89
C LYS A 169 10.59 13.05 1.76
N PRO A 170 9.69 13.58 0.89
CA PRO A 170 10.11 14.35 -0.28
C PRO A 170 10.94 15.59 0.11
N ASP A 171 10.56 16.28 1.19
CA ASP A 171 11.32 17.39 1.77
C ASP A 171 11.97 16.94 3.07
N LEU A 172 13.28 16.64 3.02
CA LEU A 172 14.04 16.15 4.16
C LEU A 172 14.92 17.27 4.74
N ASP A 173 14.28 18.21 5.45
CA ASP A 173 15.00 19.18 6.26
C ASP A 173 15.64 18.54 7.51
N ARG A 174 16.44 19.31 8.27
CA ARG A 174 17.13 18.79 9.46
C ARG A 174 16.16 18.22 10.51
N SER A 175 15.05 18.89 10.77
CA SER A 175 14.08 18.46 11.78
C SER A 175 13.32 17.21 11.34
N ALA A 176 13.02 17.11 10.05
CA ALA A 176 12.44 15.93 9.43
C ALA A 176 13.41 14.75 9.47
N ALA A 177 14.71 14.98 9.26
CA ALA A 177 15.75 13.98 9.35
C ALA A 177 15.85 13.36 10.76
N ASP A 178 15.87 14.17 11.81
CA ASP A 178 15.96 13.68 13.20
C ASP A 178 14.74 12.81 13.56
N ALA A 179 13.53 13.28 13.22
CA ALA A 179 12.30 12.53 13.48
C ALA A 179 12.24 11.21 12.68
N LEU A 180 12.72 11.23 11.44
CA LEU A 180 12.76 10.04 10.58
C LEU A 180 13.82 9.03 11.05
N ALA A 181 14.99 9.47 11.50
CA ALA A 181 16.01 8.61 12.08
C ALA A 181 15.44 7.79 13.26
N ASP A 182 14.69 8.46 14.15
CA ASP A 182 13.98 7.83 15.26
C ASP A 182 12.97 6.76 14.82
N GLN A 183 12.23 7.03 13.73
CA GLN A 183 11.29 6.06 13.16
C GLN A 183 12.02 4.86 12.55
N MET A 184 13.10 5.10 11.80
CA MET A 184 13.92 4.06 11.19
C MET A 184 14.60 3.17 12.23
N GLN A 185 15.11 3.74 13.32
CA GLN A 185 15.69 2.95 14.40
C GLN A 185 14.66 2.01 15.04
N ARG A 186 13.40 2.46 15.22
CA ARG A 186 12.32 1.60 15.73
C ARG A 186 11.98 0.48 14.75
N ASP A 187 11.94 0.77 13.46
CA ASP A 187 11.65 -0.23 12.42
C ASP A 187 12.75 -1.28 12.31
N VAL A 188 14.01 -0.85 12.32
CA VAL A 188 15.19 -1.72 12.31
C VAL A 188 15.22 -2.60 13.57
N ALA A 189 15.02 -2.01 14.75
CA ALA A 189 15.00 -2.74 16.02
C ALA A 189 13.84 -3.75 16.10
N PHE A 190 12.68 -3.41 15.54
CA PHE A 190 11.53 -4.30 15.54
C PHE A 190 11.66 -5.41 14.49
N GLY A 191 12.24 -5.10 13.33
CA GLY A 191 12.53 -6.05 12.25
C GLY A 191 11.27 -6.68 11.68
N LEU A 192 10.20 -5.89 11.50
CA LEU A 192 8.94 -6.40 10.94
C LEU A 192 8.98 -6.48 9.40
N ALA A 193 9.68 -5.55 8.74
CA ALA A 193 10.00 -5.62 7.32
C ALA A 193 11.38 -6.27 7.14
N ASP A 194 11.62 -6.90 5.99
CA ASP A 194 12.92 -7.46 5.58
C ASP A 194 13.91 -6.35 5.27
N GLU A 195 13.43 -5.23 4.73
CA GLU A 195 14.21 -4.02 4.49
C GLU A 195 13.40 -2.78 4.85
N ALA A 196 14.10 -1.77 5.36
CA ALA A 196 13.56 -0.44 5.61
C ALA A 196 14.27 0.57 4.71
N TRP A 197 13.49 1.41 4.06
CA TRP A 197 13.98 2.41 3.10
C TRP A 197 13.39 3.79 3.42
N VAL A 198 14.14 4.81 3.05
CA VAL A 198 13.66 6.20 2.97
C VAL A 198 13.69 6.63 1.50
N ALA A 199 12.59 7.20 1.02
CA ALA A 199 12.51 7.81 -0.30
C ALA A 199 12.41 9.34 -0.16
N THR A 200 13.39 10.05 -0.73
CA THR A 200 13.42 11.51 -0.78
C THR A 200 13.24 12.00 -2.22
N LEU A 201 12.87 13.27 -2.39
CA LEU A 201 12.88 13.88 -3.72
C LEU A 201 14.32 13.98 -4.22
N LYS A 202 14.55 13.64 -5.49
CA LYS A 202 15.84 13.84 -6.15
C LYS A 202 16.06 15.33 -6.38
N THR A 203 17.16 15.87 -5.86
CA THR A 203 17.47 17.30 -5.95
C THR A 203 18.46 17.61 -7.07
N GLY A 204 19.31 16.65 -7.46
CA GLY A 204 20.40 16.87 -8.41
C GLY A 204 21.55 17.70 -7.84
N GLU A 205 21.54 17.95 -6.52
CA GLU A 205 22.64 18.60 -5.82
C GLU A 205 23.85 17.65 -5.70
N SER A 206 25.02 18.21 -5.35
CA SER A 206 26.24 17.39 -5.20
C SER A 206 26.17 16.37 -4.07
N ALA A 207 25.28 16.59 -3.09
CA ALA A 207 25.00 15.67 -2.00
C ALA A 207 23.49 15.67 -1.74
N GLU A 208 22.84 14.54 -1.98
CA GLU A 208 21.40 14.39 -1.78
C GLU A 208 21.04 14.42 -0.28
N PRO A 209 19.95 15.07 0.14
CA PRO A 209 19.58 15.23 1.55
C PRO A 209 19.52 13.92 2.34
N GLY A 210 19.05 12.84 1.70
CA GLY A 210 18.96 11.52 2.32
C GLY A 210 20.29 10.93 2.77
N LEU A 211 21.42 11.32 2.17
CA LEU A 211 22.77 10.89 2.56
C LEU A 211 23.36 11.71 3.71
N LEU A 212 22.77 12.87 4.02
CA LEU A 212 23.25 13.77 5.07
C LEU A 212 22.55 13.53 6.40
N ALA A 213 21.46 12.78 6.41
CA ALA A 213 20.69 12.43 7.60
C ALA A 213 21.37 11.31 8.41
N ASP A 214 21.30 11.40 9.74
CA ASP A 214 21.86 10.39 10.66
C ASP A 214 20.97 9.15 10.78
N MET A 215 20.80 8.44 9.65
CA MET A 215 19.96 7.26 9.54
C MET A 215 20.69 6.01 10.05
N PRO A 216 19.95 4.99 10.55
CA PRO A 216 20.52 3.67 10.79
C PRO A 216 21.25 3.15 9.56
N VAL A 217 22.42 2.55 9.74
CA VAL A 217 23.24 2.02 8.63
C VAL A 217 22.54 0.88 7.88
N GLU A 218 21.55 0.25 8.51
CA GLU A 218 20.67 -0.78 7.92
C GLU A 218 19.62 -0.20 6.96
N ALA A 219 19.26 1.08 7.09
CA ALA A 219 18.21 1.69 6.28
C ALA A 219 18.75 2.09 4.89
N GLY A 220 18.03 1.68 3.84
CA GLY A 220 18.30 2.10 2.47
C GLY A 220 17.80 3.52 2.19
N VAL A 221 18.38 4.17 1.18
CA VAL A 221 17.99 5.53 0.76
C VAL A 221 17.78 5.58 -0.75
N LEU A 222 16.62 6.08 -1.17
CA LEU A 222 16.23 6.32 -2.56
C LEU A 222 16.11 7.83 -2.82
N ALA A 223 16.67 8.30 -3.93
CA ALA A 223 16.34 9.60 -4.52
C ALA A 223 15.37 9.40 -5.68
N VAL A 224 14.15 9.90 -5.53
CA VAL A 224 13.05 9.67 -6.48
C VAL A 224 12.87 10.89 -7.37
N ASP A 225 12.86 10.66 -8.68
CA ASP A 225 12.38 11.61 -9.68
C ASP A 225 10.90 11.27 -10.01
N PRO A 226 9.94 11.96 -9.39
CA PRO A 226 8.54 11.67 -9.60
C PRO A 226 8.06 12.03 -11.01
N GLU A 227 8.70 12.98 -11.70
CA GLU A 227 8.29 13.36 -13.05
C GLU A 227 8.70 12.30 -14.05
N ALA A 228 9.97 11.89 -14.03
CA ALA A 228 10.47 10.77 -14.83
C ALA A 228 9.80 9.45 -14.43
N GLY A 229 9.44 9.31 -13.16
CA GLY A 229 8.95 8.05 -12.59
C GLY A 229 10.08 7.06 -12.35
N ASP A 230 11.22 7.56 -11.91
CA ASP A 230 12.46 6.83 -11.68
C ASP A 230 12.96 7.04 -10.24
N ALA A 231 13.84 6.16 -9.77
CA ALA A 231 14.52 6.36 -8.50
C ALA A 231 15.92 5.75 -8.48
N ASP A 232 16.88 6.52 -7.97
CA ASP A 232 18.25 6.11 -7.76
C ASP A 232 18.45 5.55 -6.35
N VAL A 233 19.21 4.46 -6.25
CA VAL A 233 19.70 3.97 -4.94
C VAL A 233 20.92 4.79 -4.52
N LEU A 234 20.76 5.56 -3.44
CA LEU A 234 21.86 6.30 -2.83
C LEU A 234 22.60 5.46 -1.78
N TRP A 235 21.85 4.61 -1.07
CA TRP A 235 22.38 3.69 -0.07
C TRP A 235 21.57 2.40 -0.07
N HIS A 236 22.26 1.26 -0.12
CA HIS A 236 21.60 -0.06 -0.09
C HIS A 236 21.27 -0.47 1.36
N PRO A 237 20.07 -1.00 1.60
CA PRO A 237 19.66 -1.47 2.92
C PRO A 237 20.41 -2.76 3.30
N ARG A 238 20.28 -3.13 4.57
CA ARG A 238 20.59 -4.48 5.03
C ARG A 238 19.31 -5.26 5.29
N SER A 239 19.35 -6.55 5.02
CA SER A 239 18.29 -7.47 5.44
C SER A 239 18.18 -7.51 6.96
N LEU A 240 16.98 -7.31 7.47
CA LEU A 240 16.67 -7.29 8.90
C LEU A 240 16.36 -8.71 9.42
N ALA A 241 16.54 -8.91 10.73
CA ALA A 241 16.32 -10.20 11.38
C ALA A 241 14.82 -10.46 11.65
N VAL A 242 14.08 -10.81 10.60
CA VAL A 242 12.63 -10.99 10.65
C VAL A 242 12.18 -12.25 11.41
N GLU A 243 13.01 -13.30 11.39
CA GLU A 243 12.79 -14.58 12.09
C GLU A 243 13.25 -14.57 13.55
N ALA A 244 13.98 -13.52 13.97
CA ALA A 244 14.36 -13.33 15.36
C ALA A 244 13.26 -12.57 16.12
N PRO A 245 13.16 -12.73 17.46
CA PRO A 245 12.35 -11.83 18.28
C PRO A 245 12.68 -10.36 18.01
N GLY A 246 11.64 -9.54 17.88
CA GLY A 246 11.79 -8.11 17.64
C GLY A 246 11.93 -7.33 18.95
N THR A 247 12.58 -6.18 18.89
CA THR A 247 12.65 -5.24 20.02
C THR A 247 11.71 -4.07 19.76
N ARG A 248 10.66 -3.93 20.58
CA ARG A 248 9.79 -2.75 20.57
C ARG A 248 10.34 -1.74 21.58
N ILE A 249 10.75 -0.58 21.09
CA ILE A 249 11.18 0.54 21.92
C ILE A 249 9.92 1.26 22.41
N VAL A 250 9.65 1.21 23.71
CA VAL A 250 8.45 1.77 24.35
C VAL A 250 8.66 3.23 24.70
N ASP A 251 9.82 3.54 25.29
CA ASP A 251 10.18 4.90 25.68
C ASP A 251 11.67 5.14 25.47
N ARG A 252 12.01 6.41 25.23
CA ARG A 252 13.40 6.87 25.12
C ARG A 252 13.60 8.10 25.98
N PRO A 253 14.78 8.23 26.60
CA PRO A 253 15.18 9.48 27.22
C PRO A 253 15.15 10.59 26.17
N THR A 254 14.73 11.77 26.60
CA THR A 254 14.62 12.99 25.77
C THR A 254 15.96 13.47 25.20
N GLY A 255 17.08 12.89 25.64
CA GLY A 255 18.43 13.30 25.26
C GLY A 255 18.88 14.61 25.93
N SER A 256 18.08 15.17 26.84
CA SER A 256 18.48 16.35 27.61
C SER A 256 19.44 15.97 28.74
N GLU A 257 20.32 16.90 29.15
CA GLU A 257 21.25 16.68 30.27
C GLU A 257 20.54 16.38 31.61
N TYR A 258 19.25 16.71 31.71
CA TYR A 258 18.39 16.49 32.87
C TYR A 258 17.65 15.16 32.85
N ASP A 259 17.73 14.41 31.74
CA ASP A 259 17.04 13.14 31.57
C ASP A 259 18.03 11.97 31.49
N GLN A 260 18.28 11.38 32.65
CA GLN A 260 19.16 10.22 32.83
C GLN A 260 18.39 8.90 32.88
N SER A 261 17.13 8.89 32.42
CA SER A 261 16.35 7.65 32.36
C SER A 261 17.00 6.64 31.41
N ALA A 262 16.71 5.36 31.63
CA ALA A 262 17.08 4.32 30.67
C ALA A 262 15.97 4.18 29.62
N ALA A 263 16.31 3.82 28.38
CA ALA A 263 15.29 3.46 27.40
C ALA A 263 14.53 2.21 27.85
N GLU A 264 13.20 2.23 27.66
CA GLU A 264 12.34 1.10 27.95
C GLU A 264 12.04 0.34 26.64
N PHE A 265 12.17 -0.98 26.68
CA PHE A 265 11.89 -1.84 25.54
C PHE A 265 11.26 -3.16 25.97
N GLU A 266 10.53 -3.77 25.06
CA GLU A 266 9.98 -5.11 25.22
C GLU A 266 10.29 -5.99 24.02
N TYR A 267 10.37 -7.29 24.25
CA TYR A 267 10.58 -8.26 23.19
C TYR A 267 9.25 -8.77 22.65
N VAL A 268 9.20 -8.95 21.33
CA VAL A 268 8.07 -9.54 20.63
C VAL A 268 8.52 -10.84 19.99
N ASP A 269 7.74 -11.89 20.20
CA ASP A 269 8.07 -13.22 19.72
C ASP A 269 8.06 -13.30 18.18
N ALA A 270 8.87 -14.21 17.63
CA ALA A 270 9.02 -14.39 16.19
C ALA A 270 7.71 -14.87 15.53
N GLU A 271 6.92 -15.71 16.21
CA GLU A 271 5.64 -16.21 15.68
C GLU A 271 4.63 -15.06 15.48
N TRP A 272 4.56 -14.14 16.43
CA TRP A 272 3.77 -12.93 16.36
C TRP A 272 4.21 -12.08 15.18
N LYS A 273 5.53 -11.91 14.98
CA LYS A 273 6.08 -11.15 13.84
C LYS A 273 5.72 -11.79 12.52
N ALA A 274 5.94 -13.09 12.36
CA ALA A 274 5.60 -13.83 11.16
C ALA A 274 4.11 -13.68 10.80
N LEU A 275 3.23 -13.78 11.80
CA LEU A 275 1.80 -13.60 11.58
C LEU A 275 1.42 -12.14 11.29
N ALA A 276 2.06 -11.17 11.94
CA ALA A 276 1.82 -9.75 11.69
C ALA A 276 2.28 -9.35 10.28
N ARG A 277 3.42 -9.86 9.82
CA ARG A 277 3.94 -9.73 8.44
C ARG A 277 2.92 -10.24 7.44
N LEU A 278 2.44 -11.47 7.63
CA LEU A 278 1.44 -12.06 6.76
C LEU A 278 0.12 -11.28 6.76
N ALA A 279 -0.33 -10.76 7.90
CA ALA A 279 -1.54 -9.92 7.98
C ALA A 279 -1.35 -8.52 7.35
N ILE A 280 -0.13 -8.01 7.25
CA ILE A 280 0.19 -6.80 6.46
C ILE A 280 0.09 -7.15 4.98
N ALA A 281 0.73 -8.23 4.56
CA ALA A 281 0.70 -8.69 3.17
C ALA A 281 -0.74 -8.99 2.70
N GLU A 282 -1.57 -9.62 3.53
CA GLU A 282 -3.00 -9.85 3.26
C GLU A 282 -3.78 -8.56 2.99
N ARG A 283 -3.53 -7.50 3.76
CA ARG A 283 -4.14 -6.18 3.52
C ARG A 283 -3.57 -5.50 2.28
N LEU A 284 -2.31 -5.76 1.98
CA LEU A 284 -1.66 -5.30 0.77
C LEU A 284 -2.31 -5.95 -0.45
N TYR A 285 -2.54 -7.26 -0.41
CA TYR A 285 -3.31 -8.00 -1.40
C TYR A 285 -4.71 -7.41 -1.58
N GLU A 286 -5.47 -7.17 -0.50
CA GLU A 286 -6.85 -6.63 -0.53
C GLU A 286 -6.96 -5.17 -1.01
N ARG A 287 -6.02 -4.30 -0.64
CA ARG A 287 -6.16 -2.85 -0.82
C ARG A 287 -5.31 -2.30 -1.96
N GLY A 288 -4.10 -2.81 -2.13
CA GLY A 288 -3.08 -2.18 -2.96
C GLY A 288 -2.86 -0.70 -2.61
N TRP A 289 -2.24 0.06 -3.50
CA TRP A 289 -2.00 1.49 -3.28
C TRP A 289 -3.12 2.42 -3.81
N ARG A 290 -3.98 1.91 -4.70
CA ARG A 290 -5.09 2.66 -5.31
C ARG A 290 -6.33 2.78 -4.41
N SER A 291 -6.25 2.38 -3.14
CA SER A 291 -7.36 2.49 -2.17
C SER A 291 -7.58 3.89 -1.63
N TYR A 292 -6.85 4.90 -2.09
CA TYR A 292 -7.09 6.30 -1.70
C TYR A 292 -8.52 6.76 -2.03
N VAL A 293 -9.08 6.25 -3.14
CA VAL A 293 -10.43 6.56 -3.62
C VAL A 293 -11.52 6.13 -2.64
N ASP A 294 -11.25 5.14 -1.78
CA ASP A 294 -12.19 4.61 -0.81
C ASP A 294 -12.44 5.59 0.36
N SER A 295 -11.50 6.52 0.56
CA SER A 295 -11.55 7.55 1.61
C SER A 295 -11.81 8.97 1.09
N MET A 296 -12.04 9.08 -0.22
CA MET A 296 -12.30 10.35 -0.92
C MET A 296 -13.74 10.40 -1.43
N GLN A 297 -14.12 11.55 -1.99
CA GLN A 297 -15.43 11.81 -2.59
C GLN A 297 -15.37 11.79 -4.12
N PRO A 298 -15.18 10.64 -4.80
CA PRO A 298 -15.13 10.60 -6.26
C PRO A 298 -16.49 10.82 -6.91
N ASP A 299 -17.59 10.88 -6.14
CA ASP A 299 -18.93 11.30 -6.60
C ASP A 299 -19.12 12.83 -6.58
N CYS A 300 -18.07 13.57 -6.23
CA CYS A 300 -17.98 15.01 -6.44
C CYS A 300 -17.69 15.31 -7.92
N ARG A 301 -18.40 16.27 -8.51
CA ARG A 301 -18.19 16.69 -9.90
C ARG A 301 -16.80 17.27 -10.19
N HIS A 302 -16.06 17.66 -9.14
CA HIS A 302 -14.71 18.20 -9.23
C HIS A 302 -13.62 17.14 -9.10
N PHE A 303 -13.99 15.89 -8.78
CA PHE A 303 -13.02 14.81 -8.60
C PHE A 303 -12.70 14.16 -9.95
N GLU A 304 -11.44 14.23 -10.34
CA GLU A 304 -10.93 13.72 -11.59
C GLU A 304 -9.73 12.79 -11.34
N LEU A 305 -9.35 12.00 -12.35
CA LEU A 305 -8.08 11.29 -12.36
C LEU A 305 -7.21 11.90 -13.47
N GLU A 306 -6.11 12.50 -13.06
CA GLU A 306 -5.10 13.07 -13.95
C GLU A 306 -4.04 12.03 -14.27
N THR A 307 -3.54 12.03 -15.50
CA THR A 307 -2.40 11.20 -15.89
C THR A 307 -1.13 11.99 -15.64
N VAL A 308 -0.26 11.49 -14.75
CA VAL A 308 0.96 12.17 -14.32
C VAL A 308 2.19 11.30 -14.60
N GLY A 309 3.24 11.92 -15.15
CA GLY A 309 4.46 11.27 -15.62
C GLY A 309 4.45 10.98 -17.13
N GLU A 310 5.61 10.57 -17.66
CA GLU A 310 5.80 10.27 -19.08
C GLU A 310 5.10 8.97 -19.53
N ASP A 311 4.99 8.77 -20.85
CA ASP A 311 4.42 7.55 -21.43
C ASP A 311 5.19 6.30 -20.95
N GLY A 312 4.46 5.31 -20.40
CA GLY A 312 5.03 4.10 -19.80
C GLY A 312 5.17 4.18 -18.28
N THR A 313 5.62 5.30 -17.72
CA THR A 313 5.72 5.53 -16.26
C THR A 313 4.49 6.25 -15.68
N ALA A 314 3.56 6.66 -16.54
CA ALA A 314 2.34 7.38 -16.16
C ALA A 314 1.54 6.69 -15.04
N ALA A 315 1.10 7.48 -14.07
CA ALA A 315 0.18 7.11 -13.00
C ALA A 315 -1.16 7.84 -13.20
N LEU A 316 -2.26 7.26 -12.70
CA LEU A 316 -3.47 8.05 -12.47
C LEU A 316 -3.41 8.56 -11.03
N GLN A 317 -3.49 9.89 -10.87
CA GLN A 317 -3.52 10.56 -9.58
C GLN A 317 -4.86 11.29 -9.40
N PRO A 318 -5.38 11.38 -8.17
CA PRO A 318 -6.57 12.16 -7.91
C PRO A 318 -6.28 13.64 -8.18
N HIS A 319 -7.20 14.32 -8.85
CA HIS A 319 -7.14 15.76 -9.10
C HIS A 319 -8.47 16.39 -8.67
N CYS A 320 -8.42 17.55 -8.01
CA CYS A 320 -9.61 18.31 -7.66
C CYS A 320 -9.68 19.58 -8.50
N ALA A 321 -10.58 19.65 -9.47
CA ALA A 321 -10.71 20.80 -10.38
C ALA A 321 -11.04 22.12 -9.65
N ALA A 322 -11.75 22.07 -8.51
CA ALA A 322 -12.04 23.26 -7.69
C ALA A 322 -10.81 23.78 -6.93
N LYS A 323 -9.94 22.87 -6.46
CA LYS A 323 -8.71 23.22 -5.73
C LYS A 323 -7.48 23.31 -6.62
N GLN A 324 -7.59 22.88 -7.88
CA GLN A 324 -6.54 22.82 -8.88
C GLN A 324 -5.26 22.11 -8.40
N THR A 325 -5.43 21.01 -7.66
CA THR A 325 -4.30 20.26 -7.08
C THR A 325 -4.67 18.80 -6.85
N CYS A 326 -3.66 17.96 -6.61
CA CYS A 326 -3.84 16.60 -6.09
C CYS A 326 -4.33 16.69 -4.63
N PRO A 327 -5.59 16.34 -4.32
CA PRO A 327 -6.11 16.48 -2.97
C PRO A 327 -5.72 15.28 -2.11
N THR A 328 -5.55 15.51 -0.81
CA THR A 328 -5.50 14.45 0.20
C THR A 328 -6.89 13.90 0.51
N SER A 329 -6.97 12.75 1.19
CA SER A 329 -8.24 12.20 1.68
C SER A 329 -8.94 13.12 2.68
N TRP A 330 -8.20 13.99 3.36
CA TRP A 330 -8.77 14.96 4.31
C TRP A 330 -9.37 16.17 3.59
N GLU A 331 -8.66 16.71 2.59
CA GLU A 331 -9.12 17.84 1.76
C GLU A 331 -10.32 17.50 0.89
N CYS A 332 -10.41 16.26 0.40
CA CYS A 332 -11.54 15.72 -0.35
C CYS A 332 -12.34 14.69 0.47
N SER A 333 -12.62 15.05 1.72
CA SER A 333 -13.49 14.30 2.63
C SER A 333 -14.95 14.78 2.58
N GLY A 334 -15.82 14.12 3.35
CA GLY A 334 -17.21 14.57 3.54
C GLY A 334 -17.40 15.95 4.19
N ARG A 335 -16.31 16.63 4.60
CA ARG A 335 -16.33 18.00 5.15
C ARG A 335 -15.88 19.07 4.15
N CYS A 336 -15.57 18.69 2.92
CA CYS A 336 -15.08 19.61 1.88
C CYS A 336 -16.14 20.67 1.53
N SER A 337 -15.80 21.96 1.66
CA SER A 337 -16.67 23.09 1.29
C SER A 337 -16.96 23.15 -0.21
N GLU A 338 -15.99 22.74 -1.03
CA GLU A 338 -16.10 22.69 -2.50
C GLU A 338 -16.82 21.43 -3.00
N TYR A 339 -17.39 20.61 -2.11
CA TYR A 339 -18.08 19.40 -2.54
C TYR A 339 -19.36 19.76 -3.29
N GLU A 340 -19.43 19.36 -4.55
CA GLU A 340 -20.65 19.43 -5.33
C GLU A 340 -20.92 18.04 -5.93
N PRO A 341 -22.04 17.38 -5.59
CA PRO A 341 -22.33 16.05 -6.10
C PRO A 341 -22.47 16.08 -7.62
N GLU A 342 -22.14 14.96 -8.26
CA GLU A 342 -22.40 14.78 -9.69
C GLU A 342 -23.87 15.07 -10.04
N PRO A 343 -24.14 15.85 -11.11
CA PRO A 343 -25.49 16.11 -11.58
C PRO A 343 -26.26 14.79 -11.82
N PRO A 344 -27.50 14.66 -11.32
CA PRO A 344 -28.29 13.43 -11.47
C PRO A 344 -28.42 12.96 -12.94
N ALA A 345 -28.52 13.91 -13.87
CA ALA A 345 -28.60 13.62 -15.30
C ALA A 345 -27.37 12.89 -15.87
N TRP A 346 -26.21 12.97 -15.20
CA TRP A 346 -25.01 12.26 -15.63
C TRP A 346 -25.08 10.77 -15.29
N ARG A 347 -25.73 10.40 -14.19
CA ARG A 347 -25.84 9.00 -13.74
C ARG A 347 -26.69 8.13 -14.66
N SER A 348 -27.60 8.76 -15.41
CA SER A 348 -28.45 8.10 -16.40
C SER A 348 -27.80 7.98 -17.79
N LYS A 349 -26.60 8.55 -18.00
CA LYS A 349 -25.86 8.38 -19.25
C LYS A 349 -25.25 6.98 -19.30
N GLY A 350 -25.10 6.43 -20.51
CA GLY A 350 -24.42 5.16 -20.73
C GLY A 350 -22.89 5.30 -20.68
N TRP A 351 -22.21 4.28 -21.19
CA TRP A 351 -20.75 4.27 -21.33
C TRP A 351 -20.22 5.58 -21.98
N PRO A 352 -19.12 6.18 -21.48
CA PRO A 352 -18.18 5.66 -20.46
C PRO A 352 -18.49 6.05 -19.00
N ILE A 353 -19.59 6.76 -18.74
CA ILE A 353 -19.95 7.27 -17.39
C ILE A 353 -21.22 6.62 -16.84
N GLU A 354 -21.43 5.34 -17.17
CA GLU A 354 -22.60 4.60 -16.70
C GLU A 354 -22.67 4.57 -15.17
N GLY A 355 -23.74 5.15 -14.62
CA GLY A 355 -23.91 5.34 -13.17
C GLY A 355 -23.17 6.54 -12.57
N GLY A 356 -22.59 7.41 -13.41
CA GLY A 356 -21.89 8.64 -13.02
C GLY A 356 -20.36 8.53 -13.15
N PRO A 357 -19.64 9.65 -13.39
CA PRO A 357 -18.18 9.68 -13.46
C PRO A 357 -17.48 8.95 -12.31
N GLY A 358 -17.89 9.17 -11.08
CA GLY A 358 -17.28 8.64 -9.87
C GLY A 358 -17.36 7.12 -9.79
N LYS A 359 -18.45 6.52 -10.24
CA LYS A 359 -18.55 5.06 -10.40
C LYS A 359 -17.56 4.56 -11.46
N GLY A 360 -17.43 5.29 -12.56
CA GLY A 360 -16.43 5.02 -13.60
C GLY A 360 -14.99 5.08 -13.06
N LEU A 361 -14.64 6.14 -12.33
CA LEU A 361 -13.31 6.31 -11.74
C LEU A 361 -12.97 5.19 -10.75
N ARG A 362 -13.91 4.83 -9.86
CA ARG A 362 -13.73 3.67 -8.96
C ARG A 362 -13.49 2.39 -9.76
N SER A 363 -14.31 2.13 -10.77
CA SER A 363 -14.19 0.93 -11.62
C SER A 363 -12.83 0.86 -12.33
N VAL A 364 -12.30 2.00 -12.81
CA VAL A 364 -10.96 2.07 -13.42
C VAL A 364 -9.86 1.72 -12.42
N LEU A 365 -9.93 2.28 -11.20
CA LEU A 365 -8.92 2.02 -10.17
C LEU A 365 -8.99 0.58 -9.63
N GLU A 366 -10.20 0.04 -9.46
CA GLU A 366 -10.45 -1.36 -9.10
C GLU A 366 -9.92 -2.31 -10.18
N ALA A 367 -10.21 -2.03 -11.46
CA ALA A 367 -9.68 -2.83 -12.57
C ALA A 367 -8.15 -2.81 -12.61
N ARG A 368 -7.52 -1.65 -12.36
CA ARG A 368 -6.04 -1.56 -12.27
C ARG A 368 -5.49 -2.32 -11.07
N ARG A 369 -6.16 -2.25 -9.92
CA ARG A 369 -5.83 -3.03 -8.72
C ARG A 369 -5.89 -4.53 -9.00
N ALA A 370 -6.93 -4.99 -9.72
CA ALA A 370 -7.14 -6.39 -10.05
C ALA A 370 -6.13 -6.95 -11.06
N ARG A 371 -5.53 -6.13 -11.94
CA ARG A 371 -4.53 -6.60 -12.93
C ARG A 371 -3.28 -7.20 -12.29
N LYS A 372 -2.93 -6.73 -11.10
CA LYS A 372 -1.75 -7.19 -10.35
C LYS A 372 -2.08 -8.33 -9.39
N ARG A 373 -3.35 -8.74 -9.29
CA ARG A 373 -3.77 -9.93 -8.54
C ARG A 373 -3.89 -11.11 -9.49
N PRO A 374 -3.16 -12.20 -9.26
CA PRO A 374 -3.43 -13.43 -9.99
C PRO A 374 -4.86 -13.89 -9.69
N LYS A 375 -5.54 -14.43 -10.70
CA LYS A 375 -6.91 -14.95 -10.60
C LYS A 375 -6.91 -16.46 -10.44
#